data_AF-A0A922LBH5-F1
#
_entry.id   AF-A0A922LBH5-F1
#
_cell.length_a   1.000
_cell.length_b   1.000
_cell.length_c   1.000
_cell.angle_alpha   90.00
_cell.angle_beta   90.00
_cell.angle_gamma   90.00
#
_symmetry.space_group_name_H-M   'P 1'
#
loop_
_entity.id
_entity.type
_entity.pdbx_description
1 polymer ?
#
loop_
_entity_poly.entity_id
_entity_poly.type
_entity_poly.pdbx_seq_one_letter_code
_entity_poly.pdbx_strand_id
1 'polypeptide(L)'
;MQNFCVKNVMKNYDSKSVNSVDSNNNNNDNINYNLMIVFDGQQQNDNNNNVGHVTSFKPMTAPNVNTVDIVHLKTWNLLDFKAEHLAEQMTLLDSRLFYKIEPPEILIWAKEQKEECIPNLSTFTEHFNNMSYWTRSQILKCQEQKEREKFMLKFLKIMKYLRKLNNFNSYLAILSAIDCAPISRLDWPKNVTDMIREYGSLIDSSSSFRTYRNILANSKPPCIPYIGLILQDLTFVHIGNSDILPDGKINWCKHYKQYKILCQMAQFKQCQYSINENENIVAFFGNFQDFLPENVMWQISDSLKPRSINSSTSLSVMNTNAKKNLVHND
;
A
#
# COMPACT_ATOMS: atom_id res chain seq x y z
N MET A 1 -2.23 13.32 -13.30
CA MET A 1 -3.51 12.64 -13.03
C MET A 1 -3.31 11.83 -11.76
N GLN A 2 -3.82 12.33 -10.62
CA GLN A 2 -3.37 11.99 -9.27
C GLN A 2 -4.60 11.76 -8.37
N ASN A 3 -5.43 10.76 -8.67
CA ASN A 3 -6.79 10.66 -8.11
C ASN A 3 -7.26 9.21 -7.92
N PHE A 4 -6.56 8.38 -7.14
CA PHE A 4 -7.01 6.99 -6.98
C PHE A 4 -6.69 6.38 -5.61
N CYS A 5 -7.18 6.95 -4.49
CA CYS A 5 -7.25 6.09 -3.30
C CYS A 5 -8.32 6.25 -2.20
N VAL A 6 -9.33 7.13 -2.33
CA VAL A 6 -10.46 7.12 -1.36
C VAL A 6 -11.85 7.07 -2.01
N LYS A 7 -11.98 7.30 -3.32
CA LYS A 7 -13.31 7.36 -3.98
C LYS A 7 -13.90 6.02 -4.45
N ASN A 8 -13.14 4.92 -4.47
CA ASN A 8 -13.63 3.66 -5.08
C ASN A 8 -14.18 2.61 -4.13
N VAL A 9 -14.12 2.82 -2.81
CA VAL A 9 -14.78 1.91 -1.86
C VAL A 9 -16.31 1.96 -2.02
N MET A 10 -16.87 3.09 -2.48
CA MET A 10 -18.31 3.23 -2.70
C MET A 10 -18.81 2.70 -4.06
N LYS A 11 -18.02 2.76 -5.14
CA LYS A 11 -18.52 2.43 -6.49
C LYS A 11 -18.74 0.93 -6.76
N ASN A 12 -18.07 0.05 -6.02
CA ASN A 12 -18.22 -1.40 -6.21
C ASN A 12 -19.33 -2.03 -5.35
N TYR A 13 -19.97 -1.27 -4.46
CA TYR A 13 -21.05 -1.77 -3.61
C TYR A 13 -22.44 -1.55 -4.23
N ASP A 14 -22.65 -0.44 -4.95
CA ASP A 14 -23.94 -0.14 -5.59
C ASP A 14 -24.30 -1.07 -6.77
N SER A 15 -23.33 -1.75 -7.39
CA SER A 15 -23.58 -2.55 -8.59
C SER A 15 -23.87 -4.04 -8.33
N LYS A 16 -23.74 -4.54 -7.10
CA LYS A 16 -23.94 -5.98 -6.80
C LYS A 16 -25.08 -6.32 -5.83
N SER A 17 -25.77 -5.34 -5.24
CA SER A 17 -26.90 -5.61 -4.33
C SER A 17 -28.29 -5.38 -4.93
N VAL A 18 -28.41 -5.02 -6.20
CA VAL A 18 -29.71 -4.89 -6.89
C VAL A 18 -29.59 -5.48 -8.30
N ASN A 19 -29.68 -6.80 -8.41
CA ASN A 19 -30.44 -7.52 -9.44
C ASN A 19 -30.12 -9.01 -9.41
N SER A 20 -31.19 -9.79 -9.29
CA SER A 20 -31.25 -11.23 -9.24
C SER A 20 -31.10 -11.88 -10.62
N VAL A 21 -30.56 -13.10 -10.60
CA VAL A 21 -30.91 -14.25 -11.46
C VAL A 21 -30.31 -14.31 -12.89
N ASP A 22 -29.64 -15.46 -13.09
CA ASP A 22 -29.35 -16.22 -14.32
C ASP A 22 -28.12 -15.96 -15.22
N SER A 23 -27.39 -17.08 -15.35
CA SER A 23 -26.71 -17.66 -16.54
C SER A 23 -25.27 -17.26 -16.89
N ASN A 24 -24.39 -18.26 -16.79
CA ASN A 24 -23.24 -18.61 -17.62
C ASN A 24 -22.36 -17.49 -18.23
N ASN A 25 -21.06 -17.48 -17.90
CA ASN A 25 -19.98 -18.08 -18.71
C ASN A 25 -18.60 -17.50 -18.31
N ASN A 26 -17.56 -18.31 -18.54
CA ASN A 26 -16.13 -18.12 -18.28
C ASN A 26 -15.56 -16.71 -18.55
N ASN A 27 -14.65 -16.24 -17.67
CA ASN A 27 -13.21 -16.03 -17.94
C ASN A 27 -12.59 -14.90 -17.08
N ASN A 28 -11.42 -15.21 -16.51
CA ASN A 28 -10.41 -14.29 -15.97
C ASN A 28 -10.86 -13.30 -14.87
N ASP A 29 -10.97 -13.82 -13.64
CA ASP A 29 -10.98 -13.00 -12.44
C ASP A 29 -9.59 -12.38 -12.21
N ASN A 30 -9.35 -11.23 -12.84
CA ASN A 30 -8.34 -10.28 -12.38
C ASN A 30 -8.75 -9.83 -10.97
N ILE A 31 -8.12 -10.42 -9.95
CA ILE A 31 -8.28 -10.00 -8.57
C ILE A 31 -7.80 -8.54 -8.48
N ASN A 32 -8.72 -7.61 -8.34
CA ASN A 32 -8.43 -6.18 -8.31
C ASN A 32 -8.19 -5.77 -6.85
N TYR A 33 -6.94 -5.75 -6.38
CA TYR A 33 -6.60 -5.36 -5.01
C TYR A 33 -6.62 -3.84 -4.77
N ASN A 34 -7.23 -3.06 -5.69
CA ASN A 34 -7.59 -1.65 -5.50
C ASN A 34 -8.59 -1.38 -4.34
N LEU A 35 -8.87 -2.38 -3.50
CA LEU A 35 -9.71 -2.26 -2.31
C LEU A 35 -8.91 -1.90 -1.04
N MET A 36 -7.58 -1.74 -1.15
CA MET A 36 -6.76 -1.14 -0.11
C MET A 36 -7.02 0.36 -0.05
N ILE A 37 -7.37 0.86 1.14
CA ILE A 37 -7.37 2.28 1.43
C ILE A 37 -5.90 2.66 1.58
N VAL A 38 -5.27 3.13 0.50
CA VAL A 38 -4.02 3.90 0.62
C VAL A 38 -4.47 5.30 1.03
N PHE A 39 -3.99 5.79 2.16
CA PHE A 39 -4.24 7.18 2.53
C PHE A 39 -3.31 8.04 1.67
N ASP A 40 -3.86 8.76 0.69
CA ASP A 40 -3.08 9.73 -0.08
C ASP A 40 -2.85 10.96 0.80
N GLY A 41 -1.67 11.03 1.44
CA GLY A 41 -1.21 12.25 2.10
C GLY A 41 -1.09 13.37 1.06
N GLN A 42 -1.85 14.44 1.23
CA GLN A 42 -1.73 15.62 0.38
C GLN A 42 -0.41 16.33 0.72
N GLN A 43 0.59 16.29 -0.16
CA GLN A 43 1.64 17.30 -0.11
C GLN A 43 1.03 18.62 -0.57
N GLN A 44 0.81 19.55 0.39
CA GLN A 44 0.52 20.94 0.07
C GLN A 44 1.71 21.53 -0.69
N ASN A 45 1.45 21.90 -1.94
CA ASN A 45 2.41 22.56 -2.80
C ASN A 45 2.26 24.07 -2.57
N ASP A 46 3.02 24.62 -1.63
CA ASP A 46 3.08 26.06 -1.38
C ASP A 46 3.85 26.76 -2.51
N ASN A 47 3.16 26.98 -3.62
CA ASN A 47 3.59 27.91 -4.67
C ASN A 47 3.33 29.35 -4.20
N ASN A 48 4.33 29.95 -3.55
CA ASN A 48 4.44 31.42 -3.51
C ASN A 48 5.73 31.87 -4.19
N ASN A 49 5.57 32.25 -5.46
CA ASN A 49 6.54 33.05 -6.20
C ASN A 49 6.71 34.39 -5.50
N ASN A 50 7.87 34.63 -4.91
CA ASN A 50 8.32 35.99 -4.64
C ASN A 50 9.78 36.13 -5.07
N VAL A 51 9.96 36.85 -6.18
CA VAL A 51 11.25 37.19 -6.77
C VAL A 51 11.86 38.30 -5.92
N GLY A 52 12.90 37.97 -5.15
CA GLY A 52 13.64 38.90 -4.31
C GLY A 52 15.16 38.71 -4.50
N HIS A 53 15.85 39.83 -4.73
CA HIS A 53 17.24 40.00 -5.10
C HIS A 53 18.29 38.98 -4.56
N VAL A 54 19.13 38.51 -5.48
CA VAL A 54 20.42 37.86 -5.21
C VAL A 54 21.41 38.90 -4.68
N THR A 55 21.84 38.75 -3.42
CA THR A 55 23.07 39.38 -2.91
C THR A 55 24.12 38.32 -2.61
N SER A 56 25.31 38.54 -3.17
CA SER A 56 26.52 37.72 -3.11
C SER A 56 26.88 37.24 -1.71
N PHE A 57 27.02 35.92 -1.53
CA PHE A 57 27.68 35.32 -0.37
C PHE A 57 29.12 34.94 -0.73
N LYS A 58 30.05 35.45 0.09
CA LYS A 58 31.50 35.25 0.04
C LYS A 58 31.84 33.80 0.44
N PRO A 59 32.75 33.08 -0.24
CA PRO A 59 33.09 31.71 0.13
C PRO A 59 33.88 31.69 1.44
N MET A 60 33.35 31.00 2.46
CA MET A 60 34.12 30.61 3.65
C MET A 60 34.82 29.29 3.35
N THR A 61 36.15 29.29 3.45
CA THR A 61 37.00 28.10 3.37
C THR A 61 36.72 27.17 4.55
N ALA A 62 36.24 25.95 4.29
CA ALA A 62 36.09 24.91 5.30
C ALA A 62 37.47 24.37 5.71
N PRO A 63 37.70 24.08 7.01
CA PRO A 63 38.97 23.56 7.48
C PRO A 63 39.19 22.12 7.00
N ASN A 64 40.46 21.82 6.73
CA ASN A 64 40.97 20.55 6.25
C ASN A 64 40.66 19.42 7.26
N VAL A 65 39.67 18.58 6.96
CA VAL A 65 39.37 17.38 7.76
C VAL A 65 40.29 16.27 7.27
N ASN A 66 41.27 15.93 8.11
CA ASN A 66 42.15 14.79 7.94
C ASN A 66 41.34 13.51 7.69
N THR A 67 41.76 12.76 6.68
CA THR A 67 41.31 11.42 6.32
C THR A 67 41.42 10.46 7.52
N VAL A 68 40.34 10.33 8.28
CA VAL A 68 40.15 9.24 9.24
C VAL A 68 39.23 8.23 8.56
N ASP A 69 39.81 7.10 8.18
CA ASP A 69 39.18 5.82 7.84
C ASP A 69 37.75 5.92 7.25
N ILE A 70 37.66 5.96 5.92
CA ILE A 70 36.46 5.48 5.22
C ILE A 70 36.41 3.98 5.46
N VAL A 71 35.96 3.58 6.64
CA VAL A 71 35.50 2.23 6.93
C VAL A 71 34.47 1.95 5.84
N HIS A 72 34.70 0.92 5.02
CA HIS A 72 33.68 0.41 4.11
C HIS A 72 32.45 0.06 4.96
N LEU A 73 31.53 1.00 5.12
CA LEU A 73 30.23 0.74 5.72
C LEU A 73 29.59 -0.29 4.82
N LYS A 74 29.45 -1.51 5.33
CA LYS A 74 28.81 -2.60 4.61
C LYS A 74 27.40 -2.15 4.25
N THR A 75 27.14 -1.95 2.96
CA THR A 75 25.80 -1.69 2.46
C THR A 75 25.01 -2.99 2.50
N TRP A 76 24.05 -3.08 3.42
CA TRP A 76 23.15 -4.23 3.52
C TRP A 76 22.10 -4.20 2.41
N ASN A 77 21.72 -5.37 1.92
CA ASN A 77 20.58 -5.56 1.03
C ASN A 77 19.55 -6.51 1.65
N LEU A 78 18.35 -6.59 1.03
CA LEU A 78 17.24 -7.41 1.51
C LEU A 78 17.60 -8.90 1.67
N LEU A 79 18.47 -9.43 0.82
CA LEU A 79 18.84 -10.85 0.80
C LEU A 79 19.80 -11.23 1.94
N ASP A 80 20.51 -10.27 2.54
CA ASP A 80 21.48 -10.51 3.61
C ASP A 80 20.86 -10.95 4.94
N PHE A 81 19.57 -10.63 5.16
CA PHE A 81 18.87 -10.92 6.41
C PHE A 81 17.97 -12.15 6.31
N LYS A 82 17.66 -12.83 7.42
CA LYS A 82 16.61 -13.87 7.41
C LYS A 82 15.23 -13.22 7.26
N ALA A 83 14.34 -13.85 6.49
CA ALA A 83 12.98 -13.36 6.28
C ALA A 83 12.18 -13.22 7.59
N GLU A 84 12.41 -14.15 8.51
CA GLU A 84 11.85 -14.12 9.86
C GLU A 84 12.26 -12.86 10.63
N HIS A 85 13.56 -12.57 10.69
CA HIS A 85 14.05 -11.38 11.38
C HIS A 85 13.54 -10.08 10.74
N LEU A 86 13.43 -10.01 9.41
CA LEU A 86 12.83 -8.86 8.74
C LEU A 86 11.35 -8.68 9.14
N ALA A 87 10.58 -9.77 9.19
CA ALA A 87 9.18 -9.74 9.61
C ALA A 87 9.02 -9.34 11.08
N GLU A 88 9.91 -9.82 11.96
CA GLU A 88 9.96 -9.41 13.37
C GLU A 88 10.22 -7.92 13.51
N GLN A 89 11.20 -7.38 12.80
CA GLN A 89 11.52 -5.95 12.89
C GLN A 89 10.45 -5.06 12.24
N MET A 90 9.82 -5.48 11.13
CA MET A 90 8.64 -4.80 10.58
C MET A 90 7.49 -4.78 11.61
N THR A 91 7.28 -5.89 12.31
CA THR A 91 6.26 -5.99 13.37
C THR A 91 6.57 -5.14 14.58
N LEU A 92 7.85 -5.06 14.97
CA LEU A 92 8.29 -4.17 16.05
C LEU A 92 7.98 -2.71 15.70
N LEU A 93 8.33 -2.26 14.50
CA LEU A 93 8.08 -0.89 14.04
C LEU A 93 6.58 -0.57 13.95
N ASP A 94 5.79 -1.44 13.33
CA ASP A 94 4.33 -1.30 13.26
C ASP A 94 3.71 -1.25 14.66
N SER A 95 4.16 -2.11 15.59
CA SER A 95 3.59 -2.19 16.93
C SER A 95 3.80 -0.89 17.73
N ARG A 96 4.98 -0.26 17.60
CA ARG A 96 5.30 1.02 18.25
C ARG A 96 4.36 2.14 17.83
N LEU A 97 3.91 2.12 16.58
CA LEU A 97 2.98 3.10 16.04
C LEU A 97 1.53 2.73 16.39
N PHE A 98 1.14 1.48 16.18
CA PHE A 98 -0.21 0.99 16.45
C PHE A 98 -0.65 1.21 17.89
N TYR A 99 0.24 0.97 18.87
CA TYR A 99 -0.09 1.14 20.29
C TYR A 99 -0.38 2.58 20.67
N LYS A 100 0.10 3.58 19.93
CA LYS A 100 -0.18 5.01 20.18
C LYS A 100 -1.56 5.47 19.70
N ILE A 101 -2.23 4.73 18.81
CA ILE A 101 -3.51 5.13 18.22
C ILE A 101 -4.65 5.03 19.24
N GLU A 102 -5.23 6.14 19.67
CA GLU A 102 -6.34 6.10 20.62
C GLU A 102 -7.72 6.07 19.93
N PRO A 103 -8.75 5.48 20.57
CA PRO A 103 -10.10 5.42 20.01
C PRO A 103 -10.68 6.77 19.51
N PRO A 104 -10.43 7.92 20.16
CA PRO A 104 -10.87 9.21 19.66
C PRO A 104 -10.36 9.52 18.25
N GLU A 105 -9.10 9.23 17.93
CA GLU A 105 -8.54 9.52 16.59
C GLU A 105 -9.31 8.76 15.50
N ILE A 106 -9.64 7.50 15.77
CA ILE A 106 -10.36 6.63 14.83
C ILE A 106 -11.80 7.10 14.64
N LEU A 107 -12.46 7.53 15.73
CA LEU A 107 -13.81 8.08 15.68
C LEU A 107 -13.86 9.43 14.95
N ILE A 108 -12.88 10.30 15.21
CA ILE A 108 -12.75 11.59 14.51
C ILE A 108 -12.54 11.34 13.02
N TRP A 109 -11.65 10.42 12.64
CA TRP A 109 -11.46 10.04 11.25
C TRP A 109 -12.76 9.60 10.58
N ALA A 110 -13.51 8.69 11.22
CA ALA A 110 -14.76 8.16 10.67
C ALA A 110 -15.84 9.23 10.44
N LYS A 111 -15.76 10.35 11.15
CA LYS A 111 -16.70 11.47 11.06
C LYS A 111 -16.21 12.57 10.10
N GLU A 112 -14.95 12.96 10.23
CA GLU A 112 -14.44 14.22 9.67
C GLU A 112 -13.43 14.00 8.53
N GLN A 113 -12.76 12.85 8.50
CA GLN A 113 -11.70 12.55 7.53
C GLN A 113 -10.62 13.64 7.45
N LYS A 114 -10.29 14.25 8.59
CA LYS A 114 -9.27 15.31 8.73
C LYS A 114 -8.03 14.77 9.41
N GLU A 115 -6.90 14.77 8.69
CA GLU A 115 -5.62 14.26 9.18
C GLU A 115 -5.03 15.07 10.35
N GLU A 116 -5.30 16.38 10.40
CA GLU A 116 -4.82 17.29 11.46
C GLU A 116 -5.25 16.88 12.87
N CYS A 117 -6.37 16.14 12.97
CA CYS A 117 -6.95 15.73 14.25
C CYS A 117 -6.54 14.30 14.68
N ILE A 118 -5.72 13.60 13.88
CA ILE A 118 -5.45 12.17 14.04
C ILE A 118 -3.95 11.82 13.90
N PRO A 119 -3.04 12.49 14.64
CA PRO A 119 -1.60 12.42 14.38
C PRO A 119 -0.98 11.02 14.47
N ASN A 120 -1.41 10.17 15.42
CA ASN A 120 -0.86 8.82 15.55
C ASN A 120 -1.41 7.91 14.46
N LEU A 121 -2.69 8.06 14.13
CA LEU A 121 -3.29 7.31 13.02
C LEU A 121 -2.64 7.69 11.69
N SER A 122 -2.42 8.99 11.43
CA SER A 122 -1.71 9.47 10.23
C SER A 122 -0.28 8.94 10.16
N THR A 123 0.46 8.96 11.27
CA THR A 123 1.82 8.38 11.30
C THR A 123 1.81 6.88 10.99
N PHE A 124 0.83 6.14 11.53
CA PHE A 124 0.70 4.70 11.29
C PHE A 124 0.34 4.37 9.83
N THR A 125 -0.57 5.13 9.23
CA THR A 125 -0.95 4.93 7.82
C THR A 125 0.15 5.38 6.86
N GLU A 126 0.87 6.45 7.17
CA GLU A 126 2.05 6.87 6.41
C GLU A 126 3.13 5.79 6.43
N HIS A 127 3.40 5.19 7.60
CA HIS A 127 4.35 4.09 7.71
C HIS A 127 3.98 2.88 6.84
N PHE A 128 2.69 2.51 6.80
CA PHE A 128 2.17 1.47 5.90
C PHE A 128 2.44 1.81 4.43
N ASN A 129 2.17 3.06 4.02
CA ASN A 129 2.39 3.52 2.65
C ASN A 129 3.88 3.48 2.28
N ASN A 130 4.75 4.01 3.15
CA ASN A 130 6.20 4.03 2.94
C ASN A 130 6.75 2.60 2.83
N MET A 131 6.31 1.67 3.67
CA MET A 131 6.68 0.25 3.58
C MET A 131 6.25 -0.36 2.23
N SER A 132 5.06 -0.02 1.73
CA SER A 132 4.57 -0.48 0.43
C SER A 132 5.41 0.08 -0.72
N TYR A 133 5.65 1.40 -0.77
CA TYR A 133 6.49 2.03 -1.79
C TYR A 133 7.95 1.56 -1.73
N TRP A 134 8.50 1.38 -0.53
CA TRP A 134 9.83 0.82 -0.34
C TRP A 134 9.89 -0.60 -0.91
N THR A 135 8.92 -1.46 -0.59
CA THR A 135 8.84 -2.83 -1.13
C THR A 135 8.80 -2.83 -2.66
N ARG A 136 7.98 -1.95 -3.27
CA ARG A 136 7.93 -1.78 -4.74
C ARG A 136 9.29 -1.41 -5.30
N SER A 137 9.96 -0.45 -4.65
CA SER A 137 11.26 0.06 -5.05
C SER A 137 12.35 -0.99 -4.98
N GLN A 138 12.37 -1.81 -3.91
CA GLN A 138 13.33 -2.91 -3.77
C GLN A 138 13.20 -3.93 -4.91
N ILE A 139 11.97 -4.21 -5.36
CA ILE A 139 11.73 -5.14 -6.48
C ILE A 139 12.13 -4.51 -7.83
N LEU A 140 11.78 -3.25 -8.06
CA LEU A 140 12.00 -2.57 -9.35
C LEU A 140 13.45 -2.09 -9.55
N LYS A 141 14.19 -1.81 -8.47
CA LYS A 141 15.62 -1.46 -8.55
C LYS A 141 16.46 -2.62 -9.11
N CYS A 142 16.02 -3.88 -8.96
CA CYS A 142 16.68 -5.05 -9.55
C CYS A 142 16.53 -5.08 -11.07
N GLN A 143 17.62 -4.88 -11.80
CA GLN A 143 17.63 -4.92 -13.28
C GLN A 143 17.48 -6.36 -13.80
N GLU A 144 18.25 -7.29 -13.24
CA GLU A 144 18.27 -8.69 -13.64
C GLU A 144 17.01 -9.43 -13.17
N GLN A 145 16.32 -10.12 -14.09
CA GLN A 145 15.12 -10.91 -13.79
C GLN A 145 15.35 -11.92 -12.66
N LYS A 146 16.47 -12.65 -12.71
CA LYS A 146 16.80 -13.67 -11.69
C LYS A 146 16.98 -13.07 -10.29
N GLU A 147 17.51 -11.85 -10.20
CA GLU A 147 17.69 -11.17 -8.92
C GLU A 147 16.35 -10.64 -8.41
N ARG A 148 15.58 -10.00 -9.28
CA ARG A 148 14.23 -9.50 -8.99
C ARG A 148 13.30 -10.62 -8.48
N GLU A 149 13.40 -11.82 -9.06
CA GLU A 149 12.70 -13.01 -8.56
C GLU A 149 13.11 -13.40 -7.13
N LYS A 150 14.41 -13.32 -6.79
CA LYS A 150 14.88 -13.59 -5.42
C LYS A 150 14.28 -12.60 -4.41
N PHE A 151 14.21 -11.32 -4.77
CA PHE A 151 13.60 -10.29 -3.94
C PHE A 151 12.09 -10.54 -3.76
N MET A 152 11.38 -10.84 -4.84
CA MET A 152 9.96 -11.22 -4.79
C MET A 152 9.72 -12.43 -3.86
N LEU A 153 10.49 -13.51 -4.04
CA LEU A 153 10.42 -14.70 -3.18
C LEU A 153 10.75 -14.39 -1.72
N LYS A 154 11.69 -13.47 -1.48
CA LYS A 154 12.04 -13.00 -0.14
C LYS A 154 10.87 -12.28 0.52
N PHE A 155 10.19 -11.36 -0.19
CA PHE A 155 9.00 -10.68 0.31
C PHE A 155 7.84 -11.65 0.58
N LEU A 156 7.58 -12.60 -0.31
CA LEU A 156 6.60 -13.66 -0.07
C LEU A 156 6.94 -14.47 1.21
N LYS A 157 8.21 -14.79 1.41
CA LYS A 157 8.65 -15.45 2.65
C LYS A 157 8.45 -14.57 3.88
N ILE A 158 8.70 -13.26 3.80
CA ILE A 158 8.44 -12.29 4.88
C ILE A 158 6.95 -12.29 5.22
N MET A 159 6.06 -12.22 4.22
CA MET A 159 4.60 -12.27 4.42
C MET A 159 4.15 -13.51 5.19
N LYS A 160 4.74 -14.68 4.91
CA LYS A 160 4.47 -15.91 5.67
C LYS A 160 4.76 -15.75 7.17
N TYR A 161 5.85 -15.08 7.53
CA TYR A 161 6.19 -14.82 8.94
C TYR A 161 5.34 -13.71 9.55
N LEU A 162 5.01 -12.65 8.81
CA LEU A 162 4.06 -11.61 9.26
C LEU A 162 2.70 -12.20 9.63
N ARG A 163 2.20 -13.15 8.82
CA ARG A 163 0.97 -13.89 9.14
C ARG A 163 1.08 -14.69 10.44
N LYS A 164 2.23 -15.33 10.71
CA LYS A 164 2.46 -16.05 11.98
C LYS A 164 2.52 -15.12 13.19
N LEU A 165 3.03 -13.91 12.99
CA LEU A 165 3.10 -12.86 14.00
C LEU A 165 1.77 -12.12 14.18
N ASN A 166 0.70 -12.48 13.47
CA ASN A 166 -0.57 -11.72 13.42
C ASN A 166 -0.37 -10.24 13.06
N ASN A 167 0.67 -9.90 12.28
CA ASN A 167 0.86 -8.56 11.75
C ASN A 167 0.23 -8.46 10.36
N PHE A 168 -1.06 -8.18 10.34
CA PHE A 168 -1.82 -8.05 9.10
C PHE A 168 -1.59 -6.71 8.41
N ASN A 169 -1.13 -5.69 9.13
CA ASN A 169 -0.81 -4.38 8.57
C ASN A 169 0.37 -4.46 7.58
N SER A 170 1.55 -4.86 8.05
CA SER A 170 2.73 -5.06 7.18
C SER A 170 2.48 -6.12 6.10
N TYR A 171 1.73 -7.19 6.43
CA TYR A 171 1.38 -8.22 5.45
C TYR A 171 0.68 -7.62 4.24
N LEU A 172 -0.25 -6.69 4.49
CA LEU A 172 -0.97 -5.98 3.46
C LEU A 172 -0.17 -4.87 2.77
N ALA A 173 0.74 -4.21 3.47
CA ALA A 173 1.66 -3.27 2.86
C ALA A 173 2.48 -3.96 1.75
N ILE A 174 2.98 -5.17 2.03
CA ILE A 174 3.74 -5.97 1.05
C ILE A 174 2.82 -6.54 -0.04
N LEU A 175 1.62 -7.06 0.31
CA LEU A 175 0.69 -7.59 -0.70
C LEU A 175 0.27 -6.51 -1.70
N SER A 176 -0.07 -5.31 -1.22
CA SER A 176 -0.43 -4.16 -2.06
C SER A 176 0.76 -3.61 -2.88
N ALA A 177 1.99 -3.83 -2.41
CA ALA A 177 3.18 -3.54 -3.19
C ALA A 177 3.32 -4.52 -4.36
N ILE A 178 3.22 -5.81 -4.10
CA ILE A 178 3.42 -6.86 -5.12
C ILE A 178 2.32 -6.86 -6.18
N ASP A 179 1.08 -6.54 -5.80
CA ASP A 179 -0.04 -6.52 -6.72
C ASP A 179 -0.18 -5.20 -7.54
N CYS A 180 0.57 -4.16 -7.19
CA CYS A 180 0.49 -2.88 -7.89
C CYS A 180 0.82 -3.01 -9.39
N ALA A 181 0.19 -2.18 -10.23
CA ALA A 181 0.29 -2.27 -11.69
C ALA A 181 1.73 -2.31 -12.25
N PRO A 182 2.71 -1.53 -11.75
CA PRO A 182 4.11 -1.64 -12.18
C PRO A 182 4.74 -3.04 -11.96
N ILE A 183 4.28 -3.79 -10.96
CA ILE A 183 4.89 -5.07 -10.58
C ILE A 183 4.09 -6.26 -11.12
N SER A 184 2.77 -6.23 -10.99
CA SER A 184 1.88 -7.32 -11.43
C SER A 184 1.92 -7.55 -12.93
N ARG A 185 2.28 -6.55 -13.74
CA ARG A 185 2.42 -6.68 -15.19
C ARG A 185 3.70 -7.42 -15.64
N LEU A 186 4.73 -7.49 -14.79
CA LEU A 186 5.99 -8.15 -15.13
C LEU A 186 5.80 -9.67 -15.25
N ASP A 187 6.70 -10.34 -15.96
CA ASP A 187 6.66 -11.79 -16.09
C ASP A 187 7.22 -12.47 -14.84
N TRP A 188 6.40 -13.29 -14.20
CA TRP A 188 6.75 -14.00 -12.98
C TRP A 188 6.65 -15.51 -13.19
N PRO A 189 7.58 -16.31 -12.63
CA PRO A 189 7.48 -17.76 -12.62
C PRO A 189 6.17 -18.26 -12.00
N LYS A 190 5.66 -19.39 -12.48
CA LYS A 190 4.37 -19.95 -12.02
C LYS A 190 4.29 -20.12 -10.51
N ASN A 191 5.36 -20.62 -9.87
CA ASN A 191 5.43 -20.78 -8.42
C ASN A 191 5.29 -19.45 -7.66
N VAL A 192 5.83 -18.35 -8.21
CA VAL A 192 5.67 -17.01 -7.64
C VAL A 192 4.21 -16.56 -7.76
N THR A 193 3.62 -16.69 -8.96
CA THR A 193 2.21 -16.31 -9.17
C THR A 193 1.23 -17.12 -8.33
N ASP A 194 1.49 -18.42 -8.11
CA ASP A 194 0.66 -19.28 -7.28
C ASP A 194 0.75 -18.88 -5.80
N MET A 195 1.93 -18.53 -5.30
CA MET A 195 2.10 -18.01 -3.93
C MET A 195 1.43 -16.64 -3.74
N ILE A 196 1.53 -15.74 -4.72
CA ILE A 196 0.83 -14.45 -4.68
C ILE A 196 -0.68 -14.68 -4.60
N ARG A 197 -1.23 -15.61 -5.40
CA ARG A 197 -2.66 -15.99 -5.34
C ARG A 197 -3.04 -16.58 -3.98
N GLU A 198 -2.23 -17.48 -3.44
CA GLU A 198 -2.45 -18.08 -2.11
C GLU A 198 -2.52 -17.00 -1.04
N TYR A 199 -1.58 -16.06 -1.02
CA TYR A 199 -1.56 -14.97 -0.04
C TYR A 199 -2.69 -13.96 -0.28
N GLY A 200 -3.01 -13.68 -1.53
CA GLY A 200 -4.16 -12.86 -1.90
C GLY A 200 -5.50 -13.37 -1.37
N SER A 201 -5.67 -14.70 -1.34
CA SER A 201 -6.92 -15.33 -0.89
C SER A 201 -7.30 -15.01 0.58
N LEU A 202 -6.33 -14.63 1.41
CA LEU A 202 -6.55 -14.23 2.80
C LEU A 202 -7.44 -12.97 2.89
N ILE A 203 -7.29 -12.08 1.91
CA ILE A 203 -7.90 -10.75 1.87
C ILE A 203 -8.82 -10.65 0.65
N ASP A 204 -9.36 -11.78 0.21
CA ASP A 204 -10.31 -11.79 -0.87
C ASP A 204 -11.47 -10.85 -0.55
N SER A 205 -11.73 -9.93 -1.48
CA SER A 205 -12.77 -8.91 -1.37
C SER A 205 -14.19 -9.49 -1.33
N SER A 206 -14.35 -10.77 -1.68
CA SER A 206 -15.63 -11.45 -1.63
C SER A 206 -16.30 -11.32 -0.26
N SER A 207 -17.61 -11.07 -0.30
CA SER A 207 -18.43 -10.88 0.90
C SER A 207 -17.86 -9.85 1.91
N SER A 208 -17.28 -8.74 1.42
CA SER A 208 -16.68 -7.68 2.26
C SER A 208 -15.55 -8.20 3.15
N PHE A 209 -14.54 -8.85 2.55
CA PHE A 209 -13.39 -9.39 3.27
C PHE A 209 -13.73 -10.44 4.35
N ARG A 210 -14.75 -11.27 4.10
CA ARG A 210 -15.27 -12.22 5.11
C ARG A 210 -14.19 -13.13 5.68
N THR A 211 -13.31 -13.65 4.83
CA THR A 211 -12.19 -14.52 5.24
C THR A 211 -11.28 -13.80 6.24
N TYR A 212 -10.84 -12.59 5.89
CA TYR A 212 -9.98 -11.79 6.76
C TYR A 212 -10.68 -11.40 8.07
N ARG A 213 -11.94 -10.97 8.02
CA ARG A 213 -12.74 -10.65 9.21
C ARG A 213 -12.84 -11.84 10.16
N ASN A 214 -13.03 -13.05 9.62
CA ASN A 214 -13.10 -14.27 10.43
C ASN A 214 -11.74 -14.59 11.06
N ILE A 215 -10.63 -14.42 10.32
CA ILE A 215 -9.28 -14.57 10.87
C ILE A 215 -9.07 -13.56 12.00
N LEU A 216 -9.41 -12.29 11.78
CA LEU A 216 -9.23 -11.23 12.75
C LEU A 216 -10.06 -11.46 14.03
N ALA A 217 -11.32 -11.90 13.89
CA ALA A 217 -12.18 -12.24 15.02
C ALA A 217 -11.65 -13.40 15.89
N ASN A 218 -10.90 -14.33 15.30
CA ASN A 218 -10.31 -15.47 15.99
C ASN A 218 -8.83 -15.25 16.37
N SER A 219 -8.24 -14.11 16.00
CA SER A 219 -6.84 -13.80 16.30
C SER A 219 -6.66 -13.45 17.77
N LYS A 220 -5.68 -14.06 18.42
CA LYS A 220 -5.32 -13.75 19.81
C LYS A 220 -4.27 -12.63 19.86
N PRO A 221 -4.29 -11.74 20.87
CA PRO A 221 -3.21 -10.78 21.09
C PRO A 221 -1.86 -11.48 21.33
N PRO A 222 -0.72 -10.89 20.92
CA PRO A 222 -0.61 -9.61 20.19
C PRO A 222 -1.03 -9.77 18.72
N CYS A 223 -1.64 -8.71 18.16
CA CYS A 223 -2.12 -8.67 16.79
C CYS A 223 -2.09 -7.22 16.29
N ILE A 224 -1.70 -7.01 15.03
CA ILE A 224 -1.79 -5.70 14.37
C ILE A 224 -2.80 -5.84 13.23
N PRO A 225 -4.04 -5.33 13.39
CA PRO A 225 -5.04 -5.38 12.34
C PRO A 225 -4.66 -4.47 11.18
N TYR A 226 -5.23 -4.72 10.02
CA TYR A 226 -5.30 -3.74 8.97
C TYR A 226 -6.31 -2.66 9.33
N ILE A 227 -5.81 -1.47 9.68
CA ILE A 227 -6.65 -0.38 10.20
C ILE A 227 -7.64 0.14 9.17
N GLY A 228 -7.32 0.05 7.87
CA GLY A 228 -8.21 0.51 6.80
C GLY A 228 -9.60 -0.13 6.85
N LEU A 229 -9.68 -1.43 7.16
CA LEU A 229 -10.97 -2.12 7.28
C LEU A 229 -11.78 -1.66 8.50
N ILE A 230 -11.10 -1.39 9.62
CA ILE A 230 -11.72 -0.86 10.84
C ILE A 230 -12.30 0.54 10.58
N LEU A 231 -11.52 1.39 9.91
CA LEU A 231 -11.94 2.75 9.53
C LEU A 231 -13.11 2.71 8.55
N GLN A 232 -13.09 1.79 7.58
CA GLN A 232 -14.20 1.56 6.65
C GLN A 232 -15.49 1.20 7.40
N ASP A 233 -15.43 0.26 8.34
CA ASP A 233 -16.61 -0.15 9.14
C ASP A 233 -17.17 0.99 9.98
N LEU A 234 -16.30 1.75 10.66
CA LEU A 234 -16.71 2.89 11.47
C LEU A 234 -17.32 4.00 10.61
N THR A 235 -16.77 4.25 9.42
CA THR A 235 -17.31 5.19 8.45
C THR A 235 -18.70 4.76 7.99
N PHE A 236 -18.90 3.47 7.68
CA PHE A 236 -20.23 2.94 7.32
C PHE A 236 -21.25 3.09 8.46
N VAL A 237 -20.85 2.80 9.71
CA VAL A 237 -21.72 3.02 10.87
C VAL A 237 -22.05 4.51 11.02
N HIS A 238 -21.07 5.39 10.81
CA HIS A 238 -21.25 6.83 10.92
C HIS A 238 -22.24 7.37 9.88
N ILE A 239 -22.04 7.03 8.60
CA ILE A 239 -22.87 7.49 7.48
C ILE A 239 -24.28 6.88 7.53
N GLY A 240 -24.38 5.59 7.85
CA GLY A 240 -25.64 4.86 7.80
C GLY A 240 -26.58 5.06 9.00
N ASN A 241 -26.17 5.81 10.03
CA ASN A 241 -26.96 5.98 11.26
C ASN A 241 -26.84 7.42 11.76
N SER A 242 -27.95 8.13 11.98
CA SER A 242 -27.96 9.45 12.60
C SER A 242 -27.54 9.41 14.07
N ASP A 243 -26.86 10.44 14.56
CA ASP A 243 -26.49 10.57 15.99
C ASP A 243 -27.73 10.77 16.88
N ILE A 244 -28.76 11.43 16.35
CA ILE A 244 -30.03 11.74 17.03
C ILE A 244 -31.18 11.07 16.28
N LEU A 245 -32.11 10.48 17.03
CA LEU A 245 -33.35 9.87 16.53
C LEU A 245 -34.41 10.94 16.22
N PRO A 246 -35.47 10.62 15.45
CA PRO A 246 -36.52 11.58 15.12
C PRO A 246 -37.24 12.19 16.34
N ASP A 247 -37.22 11.51 17.48
CA ASP A 247 -37.80 11.98 18.75
C ASP A 247 -36.84 12.85 19.58
N GLY A 248 -35.68 13.23 19.02
CA GLY A 248 -34.67 14.07 19.67
C GLY A 248 -33.73 13.33 20.63
N LYS A 249 -33.88 12.01 20.79
CA LYS A 249 -33.01 11.22 21.70
C LYS A 249 -31.72 10.78 21.02
N ILE A 250 -30.68 10.54 21.83
CA ILE A 250 -29.41 9.96 21.37
C ILE A 250 -29.64 8.56 20.81
N ASN A 251 -29.08 8.28 19.63
CA ASN A 251 -29.12 6.97 19.01
C ASN A 251 -28.05 6.03 19.63
N TRP A 252 -28.37 5.46 20.79
CA TRP A 252 -27.49 4.49 21.47
C TRP A 252 -27.15 3.26 20.62
N CYS A 253 -28.02 2.86 19.68
CA CYS A 253 -27.73 1.77 18.75
C CYS A 253 -26.54 2.08 17.84
N LYS A 254 -26.38 3.33 17.38
CA LYS A 254 -25.20 3.77 16.61
C LYS A 254 -23.93 3.66 17.45
N HIS A 255 -23.94 4.26 18.63
CA HIS A 255 -22.77 4.27 19.52
C HIS A 255 -22.38 2.87 19.98
N TYR A 256 -23.35 1.98 20.21
CA TYR A 256 -23.06 0.58 20.53
C TYR A 256 -22.40 -0.17 19.37
N LYS A 257 -22.80 0.10 18.11
CA LYS A 257 -22.11 -0.47 16.93
C LYS A 257 -20.66 0.01 16.84
N GLN A 258 -20.41 1.31 17.06
CA GLN A 258 -19.06 1.88 17.09
C GLN A 258 -18.21 1.27 18.22
N TYR A 259 -18.78 1.18 19.43
CA TYR A 259 -18.14 0.55 20.59
C TYR A 259 -17.69 -0.89 20.31
N LYS A 260 -18.55 -1.71 19.68
CA LYS A 260 -18.19 -3.10 19.36
C LYS A 260 -16.97 -3.20 18.45
N ILE A 261 -16.83 -2.31 17.48
CA ILE A 261 -15.66 -2.26 16.58
C ILE A 261 -14.40 -1.85 17.36
N LEU A 262 -14.50 -0.79 18.17
CA LEU A 262 -13.37 -0.30 18.97
C LEU A 262 -12.91 -1.29 20.04
N CYS A 263 -13.83 -2.04 20.64
CA CYS A 263 -13.50 -3.07 21.62
C CYS A 263 -12.60 -4.17 21.06
N GLN A 264 -12.86 -4.60 19.82
CA GLN A 264 -12.00 -5.58 19.16
C GLN A 264 -10.57 -5.04 18.98
N MET A 265 -10.44 -3.77 18.58
CA MET A 265 -9.13 -3.14 18.47
C MET A 265 -8.43 -3.00 19.82
N ALA A 266 -9.15 -2.63 20.88
CA ALA A 266 -8.60 -2.53 22.22
C ALA A 266 -8.08 -3.88 22.74
N GLN A 267 -8.73 -4.99 22.40
CA GLN A 267 -8.26 -6.34 22.75
C GLN A 267 -6.87 -6.63 22.15
N PHE A 268 -6.62 -6.23 20.91
CA PHE A 268 -5.31 -6.45 20.25
C PHE A 268 -4.15 -5.71 20.92
N LYS A 269 -4.45 -4.65 21.70
CA LYS A 269 -3.46 -3.88 22.45
C LYS A 269 -3.15 -4.43 23.85
N GLN A 270 -3.88 -5.45 24.33
CA GLN A 270 -3.72 -5.98 25.68
C GLN A 270 -2.43 -6.77 25.91
N CYS A 271 -1.79 -7.25 24.83
CA CYS A 271 -0.52 -7.95 24.88
C CYS A 271 0.47 -7.27 23.93
N GLN A 272 1.72 -7.12 24.38
CA GLN A 272 2.78 -6.52 23.59
C GLN A 272 3.62 -7.59 22.89
N TYR A 273 4.15 -7.25 21.72
CA TYR A 273 5.15 -8.08 21.05
C TYR A 273 6.44 -8.11 21.86
N SER A 274 6.97 -9.30 22.13
CA SER A 274 8.28 -9.50 22.74
C SER A 274 9.33 -9.72 21.64
N ILE A 275 9.72 -8.64 20.97
CA ILE A 275 10.68 -8.64 19.86
C ILE A 275 11.84 -7.73 20.24
N ASN A 276 13.05 -8.29 20.27
CA ASN A 276 14.26 -7.49 20.48
C ASN A 276 14.62 -6.74 19.21
N GLU A 277 14.99 -5.46 19.36
CA GLU A 277 15.41 -4.65 18.23
C GLU A 277 16.74 -5.18 17.65
N ASN A 278 16.80 -5.24 16.33
CA ASN A 278 18.03 -5.48 15.59
C ASN A 278 18.41 -4.22 14.82
N GLU A 279 19.37 -3.47 15.37
CA GLU A 279 19.79 -2.17 14.86
C GLU A 279 20.21 -2.22 13.38
N ASN A 280 20.86 -3.31 12.93
CA ASN A 280 21.27 -3.44 11.52
C ASN A 280 20.07 -3.52 10.57
N ILE A 281 19.01 -4.23 10.97
CA ILE A 281 17.80 -4.37 10.16
C ILE A 281 16.98 -3.07 10.22
N VAL A 282 16.87 -2.44 11.39
CA VAL A 282 16.17 -1.16 11.55
C VAL A 282 16.87 -0.07 10.73
N ALA A 283 18.20 0.01 10.79
CA ALA A 283 18.99 0.91 9.97
C ALA A 283 18.84 0.62 8.47
N PHE A 284 18.81 -0.67 8.08
CA PHE A 284 18.55 -1.07 6.69
C PHE A 284 17.17 -0.62 6.19
N PHE A 285 16.13 -0.69 7.02
CA PHE A 285 14.82 -0.17 6.64
C PHE A 285 14.83 1.34 6.48
N GLY A 286 15.56 2.08 7.33
CA GLY A 286 15.67 3.54 7.22
C GLY A 286 14.31 4.24 7.22
N ASN A 287 13.39 3.80 8.10
CA ASN A 287 11.98 4.22 8.14
C ASN A 287 11.21 4.03 6.81
N PHE A 288 11.70 3.17 5.93
CA PHE A 288 11.15 2.91 4.61
C PHE A 288 11.09 4.15 3.70
N GLN A 289 11.97 5.14 3.91
CA GLN A 289 11.94 6.40 3.16
C GLN A 289 12.69 6.35 1.82
N ASP A 290 13.59 5.39 1.62
CA ASP A 290 14.28 5.19 0.33
C ASP A 290 13.39 4.44 -0.67
N PHE A 291 12.38 5.14 -1.20
CA PHE A 291 11.52 4.65 -2.27
C PHE A 291 11.57 5.55 -3.51
N LEU A 292 11.24 4.96 -4.66
CA LEU A 292 11.17 5.64 -5.95
C LEU A 292 9.84 6.40 -6.06
N PRO A 293 9.81 7.57 -6.73
CA PRO A 293 8.54 8.20 -7.10
C PRO A 293 7.69 7.30 -8.01
N GLU A 294 6.37 7.38 -7.90
CA GLU A 294 5.45 6.49 -8.63
C GLU A 294 5.62 6.56 -10.15
N ASN A 295 5.83 7.75 -10.71
CA ASN A 295 6.09 7.92 -12.13
C ASN A 295 7.37 7.20 -12.57
N VAL A 296 8.39 7.16 -11.71
CA VAL A 296 9.66 6.45 -11.96
C VAL A 296 9.45 4.94 -11.87
N MET A 297 8.66 4.47 -10.90
CA MET A 297 8.30 3.04 -10.80
C MET A 297 7.63 2.54 -12.09
N TRP A 298 6.70 3.33 -12.64
CA TRP A 298 6.05 3.00 -13.90
C TRP A 298 7.04 2.97 -15.08
N GLN A 299 7.93 3.97 -15.18
CA GLN A 299 8.95 4.03 -16.24
C GLN A 299 9.91 2.83 -16.19
N ILE A 300 10.36 2.43 -15.00
CA ILE A 300 11.20 1.25 -14.83
C ILE A 300 10.44 -0.01 -15.25
N SER A 301 9.18 -0.16 -14.83
CA SER A 301 8.36 -1.29 -15.24
C SER A 301 8.20 -1.37 -16.77
N ASP A 302 7.89 -0.26 -17.44
CA ASP A 302 7.79 -0.21 -18.91
C ASP A 302 9.14 -0.51 -19.58
N SER A 303 10.27 -0.15 -18.97
CA SER A 303 11.60 -0.49 -19.47
C SER A 303 11.93 -1.98 -19.31
N LEU A 304 11.54 -2.58 -18.18
CA LEU A 304 11.71 -4.01 -17.92
C LEU A 304 10.80 -4.88 -18.81
N LYS A 305 9.62 -4.40 -19.12
CA LYS A 305 8.66 -5.06 -20.01
C LYS A 305 7.96 -4.01 -20.88
N PRO A 306 8.45 -3.74 -22.10
CA PRO A 306 7.81 -2.79 -23.00
C PRO A 306 6.40 -3.25 -23.36
N ARG A 307 5.47 -2.30 -23.49
CA ARG A 307 4.15 -2.60 -24.04
C ARG A 307 4.33 -3.00 -25.50
N SER A 308 3.74 -4.12 -25.92
CA SER A 308 3.67 -4.48 -27.34
C SER A 308 3.03 -3.32 -28.10
N ILE A 309 3.84 -2.57 -28.87
CA ILE A 309 3.31 -1.66 -29.87
C ILE A 309 2.72 -2.59 -30.92
N ASN A 310 1.39 -2.66 -30.98
CA ASN A 310 0.73 -3.35 -32.08
C ASN A 310 1.21 -2.69 -33.38
N SER A 311 2.12 -3.35 -34.08
CA SER A 311 2.66 -3.00 -35.39
C SER A 311 1.62 -3.13 -36.52
N SER A 312 0.34 -2.98 -36.20
CA SER A 312 -0.78 -2.96 -37.14
C SER A 312 -1.23 -1.54 -37.51
N THR A 313 -0.69 -0.49 -36.88
CA THR A 313 -1.03 0.91 -37.22
C THR A 313 -0.02 1.60 -38.13
N SER A 314 1.18 1.05 -38.32
CA SER A 314 2.19 1.65 -39.24
C SER A 314 2.13 1.09 -40.67
N LEU A 315 1.54 -0.09 -40.88
CA LEU A 315 1.36 -0.70 -42.20
C LEU A 315 0.10 -0.23 -42.95
N SER A 316 -0.89 0.33 -42.23
CA SER A 316 -2.11 0.88 -42.85
C SER A 316 -1.95 2.31 -43.40
N VAL A 317 -0.98 3.07 -42.88
CA VAL A 317 -0.70 4.46 -43.33
C VAL A 317 0.16 4.49 -44.60
N MET A 318 1.04 3.50 -44.82
CA MET A 318 1.79 3.42 -46.09
C MET A 318 0.94 2.91 -47.26
N ASN A 319 -0.08 2.07 -47.00
CA ASN A 319 -0.88 1.45 -48.07
C ASN A 319 -2.03 2.34 -48.57
N THR A 320 -2.35 3.43 -47.87
CA THR A 320 -3.37 4.42 -48.29
C THR A 320 -2.80 5.51 -49.20
N ASN A 321 -1.48 5.77 -49.16
CA ASN A 321 -0.83 6.73 -50.05
C ASN A 321 -0.46 6.14 -51.44
N ALA A 322 -0.30 4.83 -51.55
CA ALA A 322 -0.01 4.18 -52.84
C ALA A 322 -1.24 4.02 -53.75
N LYS A 323 -2.46 4.02 -53.20
CA LYS A 323 -3.72 3.86 -53.98
C LYS A 323 -4.35 5.18 -54.46
N LYS A 324 -3.86 6.34 -54.02
CA LYS A 324 -4.38 7.64 -54.48
C LYS A 324 -3.70 8.21 -55.74
N ASN A 325 -2.61 7.60 -56.22
CA ASN A 325 -1.87 8.08 -57.40
C ASN A 325 -2.12 7.27 -58.70
N LEU A 326 -3.13 6.40 -58.75
CA LEU A 326 -3.45 5.58 -59.93
C LEU A 326 -4.89 5.76 -60.45
N VAL A 327 -5.65 6.72 -59.92
CA VAL A 327 -7.01 7.03 -60.41
C VAL A 327 -7.11 8.52 -60.66
N HIS A 328 -6.37 9.02 -61.65
CA HIS A 328 -6.64 10.25 -62.42
C HIS A 328 -5.53 10.39 -63.46
N ASN A 329 -5.73 9.76 -64.61
CA ASN A 329 -5.27 10.20 -65.94
C ASN A 329 -5.75 9.13 -66.94
N ASP A 330 -7.05 9.19 -67.25
CA ASP A 330 -7.64 8.82 -68.53
C ASP A 330 -8.70 9.88 -68.88
#